data_AF-A0A076HAJ3-F1
#
_entry.id   AF-A0A076HAJ3-F1
#
_cell.length_a   1.000
_cell.length_b   1.000
_cell.length_c   1.000
_cell.angle_alpha   90.00
_cell.angle_beta   90.00
_cell.angle_gamma   90.00
#
_symmetry.space_group_name_H-M   'P 1'
#
loop_
_entity.id
_entity.type
_entity.pdbx_description
1 polymer ?
#
loop_
_entity_poly.entity_id
_entity_poly.type
_entity_poly.pdbx_seq_one_letter_code
_entity_poly.pdbx_strand_id
1 'polypeptide(L)'
;MGLRSWIRQRLNGDLHRIDLVAPGPVEIPPPARAGLQLDPVAAPWSVARLTDLLREAEHQPTVTTLQAARLARHRLSRFWLDAPVDQLEALYAGELGTLQRLLLQGPLVQQDLAGDEQRWRDQLAHGMAKPGEEVRQISWVLALMPYTRPGALKVSQPLQVLPDWLLGDYVAYCAPELEEQLNQPAGLLKAGADAPVPLTQRRGEQAMAWFRDAEVLARMRALIRQYKQTPLDQETLEELCGLRRVVAQLWLDVEVAQLQTLHQTAVGAITRALLLAGFGDELLDATDERARRELLPLARDLSQPRAAGYLLALLLFVPLESVTVESADQLPDWLTRDLREIAAQLAAEQVDR
;
A
#
# COMPACT_ATOMS: atom_id res chain seq x y z
N MET A 1 41.43 -31.31 -1.76
CA MET A 1 40.10 -31.97 -1.84
C MET A 1 39.87 -32.70 -0.51
N GLY A 2 38.75 -32.59 0.21
CA GLY A 2 37.47 -32.02 -0.15
C GLY A 2 36.74 -31.39 1.05
N LEU A 3 36.28 -30.17 0.80
CA LEU A 3 35.56 -29.22 1.64
C LEU A 3 34.02 -29.44 1.54
N ARG A 4 33.54 -30.70 1.51
CA ARG A 4 32.17 -31.01 1.05
C ARG A 4 31.29 -31.87 1.96
N SER A 5 31.64 -32.14 3.22
CA SER A 5 30.70 -32.82 4.14
C SER A 5 30.18 -31.96 5.30
N TRP A 6 30.71 -30.75 5.53
CA TRP A 6 30.32 -29.91 6.67
C TRP A 6 28.99 -29.13 6.46
N ILE A 7 28.39 -29.19 5.27
CA ILE A 7 27.11 -28.51 4.96
C ILE A 7 25.86 -29.37 5.22
N ARG A 8 26.00 -30.65 5.63
CA ARG A 8 24.82 -31.55 5.78
C ARG A 8 24.40 -31.90 7.20
N GLN A 9 25.03 -31.34 8.22
CA GLN A 9 24.77 -31.74 9.61
C GLN A 9 24.52 -30.56 10.54
N ARG A 10 23.78 -29.56 10.05
CA ARG A 10 23.21 -28.46 10.85
C ARG A 10 21.67 -28.47 10.86
N LEU A 11 21.09 -29.67 10.71
CA LEU A 11 19.65 -29.94 10.81
C LEU A 11 19.28 -30.83 12.02
N ASN A 12 20.21 -31.06 12.95
CA ASN A 12 19.87 -31.62 14.26
C ASN A 12 20.22 -30.60 15.33
N GLY A 13 19.23 -30.32 16.19
CA GLY A 13 19.20 -29.20 17.11
C GLY A 13 20.18 -29.28 18.28
N ASP A 14 20.36 -28.10 18.87
CA ASP A 14 20.78 -27.81 20.24
C ASP A 14 20.05 -26.48 20.56
N LEU A 15 19.03 -26.44 21.43
CA LEU A 15 19.12 -26.38 22.89
C LEU A 15 20.27 -25.51 23.39
N HIS A 16 19.89 -24.48 24.14
CA HIS A 16 20.71 -23.48 24.82
C HIS A 16 21.20 -22.30 23.99
N ARG A 17 20.23 -21.51 23.49
CA ARG A 17 20.39 -20.06 23.42
C ARG A 17 19.30 -19.44 24.29
N ILE A 18 19.69 -18.93 25.46
CA ILE A 18 18.80 -18.13 26.29
C ILE A 18 18.87 -16.71 25.71
N ASP A 19 17.84 -16.32 24.97
CA ASP A 19 17.59 -14.92 24.62
C ASP A 19 17.01 -14.21 25.85
N LEU A 20 17.68 -13.15 26.31
CA LEU A 20 17.31 -12.41 27.51
C LEU A 20 16.56 -11.09 27.22
N VAL A 21 16.06 -10.85 26.00
CA VAL A 21 15.38 -9.57 25.66
C VAL A 21 14.17 -9.72 24.71
N ALA A 22 13.54 -10.89 24.65
CA ALA A 22 12.16 -10.99 24.18
C ALA A 22 11.49 -12.14 24.94
N PRO A 23 10.34 -11.94 25.62
CA PRO A 23 9.60 -13.07 26.11
C PRO A 23 9.25 -13.92 24.87
N GLY A 24 9.74 -15.16 24.82
CA GLY A 24 9.24 -16.14 23.86
C GLY A 24 7.71 -16.21 23.93
N PRO A 25 7.02 -16.59 22.84
CA PRO A 25 5.56 -16.60 22.82
C PRO A 25 5.06 -17.37 24.05
N VAL A 26 4.28 -16.67 24.89
CA VAL A 26 3.68 -17.28 26.07
C VAL A 26 2.60 -18.22 25.56
N GLU A 27 2.94 -19.50 25.38
CA GLU A 27 2.00 -20.53 24.96
C GLU A 27 1.17 -20.95 26.16
N ILE A 28 -0.08 -20.48 26.19
CA ILE A 28 -1.07 -20.87 27.20
C ILE A 28 -1.99 -21.89 26.54
N PRO A 29 -2.08 -23.13 27.05
CA PRO A 29 -2.90 -24.15 26.43
C PRO A 29 -4.35 -23.66 26.33
N PRO A 30 -5.01 -23.83 25.16
CA PRO A 30 -6.36 -23.36 24.99
C PRO A 30 -7.32 -24.13 25.90
N PRO A 31 -8.42 -23.50 26.35
CA PRO A 31 -9.49 -24.23 27.00
C PRO A 31 -10.12 -25.22 26.01
N ALA A 32 -10.75 -26.28 26.51
CA ALA A 32 -11.49 -27.22 25.67
C ALA A 32 -12.58 -26.52 24.83
N ARG A 33 -13.20 -25.47 25.40
CA ARG A 33 -14.17 -24.60 24.74
C ARG A 33 -13.93 -23.14 25.14
N ALA A 34 -13.89 -22.24 24.17
CA ALA A 34 -13.83 -20.80 24.39
C ALA A 34 -15.21 -20.20 24.73
N GLY A 35 -16.29 -20.98 24.64
CA GLY A 35 -17.63 -20.50 24.97
C GLY A 35 -18.22 -19.61 23.88
N LEU A 36 -17.89 -19.88 22.62
CA LEU A 36 -18.44 -19.13 21.49
C LEU A 36 -19.96 -19.33 21.42
N GLN A 37 -20.71 -18.23 21.46
CA GLN A 37 -22.14 -18.23 21.20
C GLN A 37 -22.35 -18.19 19.68
N LEU A 38 -22.96 -19.24 19.14
CA LEU A 38 -23.34 -19.32 17.73
C LEU A 38 -24.73 -18.70 17.49
N ASP A 39 -25.54 -18.57 18.55
CA ASP A 39 -26.89 -18.00 18.50
C ASP A 39 -26.88 -16.46 18.29
N PRO A 40 -27.92 -15.91 17.65
CA PRO A 40 -27.98 -14.51 17.20
C PRO A 40 -28.22 -13.47 18.31
N VAL A 41 -28.53 -13.89 19.55
CA VAL A 41 -28.71 -12.95 20.65
C VAL A 41 -27.35 -12.56 21.21
N ALA A 42 -26.66 -11.67 20.48
CA ALA A 42 -25.36 -11.15 20.89
C ALA A 42 -25.52 -10.24 22.11
N ALA A 43 -24.80 -10.56 23.19
CA ALA A 43 -24.63 -9.60 24.29
C ALA A 43 -24.06 -8.29 23.75
N PRO A 44 -24.52 -7.12 24.23
CA PRO A 44 -24.06 -5.82 23.73
C PRO A 44 -22.56 -5.69 23.92
N TRP A 45 -21.88 -5.17 22.89
CA TRP A 45 -20.45 -4.92 22.88
C TRP A 45 -20.15 -3.55 22.26
N SER A 46 -18.98 -3.01 22.55
CA SER A 46 -18.49 -1.74 21.99
C SER A 46 -17.05 -1.89 21.56
N VAL A 47 -16.61 -1.09 20.58
CA VAL A 47 -15.22 -1.12 20.10
C VAL A 47 -14.25 -0.82 21.23
N ALA A 48 -14.50 0.23 22.03
CA ALA A 48 -13.69 0.57 23.20
C ALA A 48 -13.48 -0.63 24.14
N ARG A 49 -14.56 -1.35 24.48
CA ARG A 49 -14.47 -2.53 25.34
C ARG A 49 -13.64 -3.64 24.72
N LEU A 50 -13.81 -3.92 23.42
CA LEU A 50 -13.02 -4.95 22.75
C LEU A 50 -11.53 -4.56 22.70
N THR A 51 -11.23 -3.29 22.43
CA THR A 51 -9.87 -2.75 22.45
C THR A 51 -9.22 -2.96 23.81
N ASP A 52 -9.92 -2.65 24.91
CA ASP A 52 -9.39 -2.84 26.26
C ASP A 52 -9.07 -4.31 26.55
N LEU A 53 -9.97 -5.23 26.17
CA LEU A 53 -9.75 -6.68 26.36
C LEU A 53 -8.54 -7.20 25.56
N LEU A 54 -8.35 -6.73 24.33
CA LEU A 54 -7.22 -7.14 23.50
C LEU A 54 -5.91 -6.57 24.02
N ARG A 55 -5.88 -5.30 24.43
CA ARG A 55 -4.71 -4.67 25.05
C ARG A 55 -4.35 -5.37 26.36
N GLU A 56 -5.32 -5.69 27.20
CA GLU A 56 -5.07 -6.40 28.45
C GLU A 56 -4.43 -7.78 28.20
N ALA A 57 -4.91 -8.51 27.19
CA ALA A 57 -4.34 -9.80 26.79
C ALA A 57 -2.92 -9.67 26.20
N GLU A 58 -2.64 -8.58 25.48
CA GLU A 58 -1.31 -8.28 24.94
C GLU A 58 -0.31 -7.93 26.05
N HIS A 59 -0.69 -7.07 27.01
CA HIS A 59 0.18 -6.63 28.09
C HIS A 59 0.40 -7.72 29.14
N GLN A 60 -0.64 -8.50 29.45
CA GLN A 60 -0.60 -9.55 30.47
C GLN A 60 -1.36 -10.80 30.00
N PRO A 61 -0.73 -11.67 29.20
CA PRO A 61 -1.37 -12.89 28.73
C PRO A 61 -1.55 -13.86 29.91
N THR A 62 -2.81 -14.10 30.26
CA THR A 62 -3.26 -15.07 31.26
C THR A 62 -4.41 -15.88 30.68
N VAL A 63 -4.79 -16.98 31.34
CA VAL A 63 -5.97 -17.76 30.94
C VAL A 63 -7.21 -16.87 30.85
N THR A 64 -7.42 -15.96 31.81
CA THR A 64 -8.59 -15.08 31.87
C THR A 64 -8.58 -14.01 30.78
N THR A 65 -7.44 -13.33 30.57
CA THR A 65 -7.33 -12.25 29.59
C THR A 65 -7.40 -12.81 28.16
N LEU A 66 -6.75 -13.95 27.90
CA LEU A 66 -6.88 -14.65 26.61
C LEU A 66 -8.29 -15.18 26.38
N GLN A 67 -8.98 -15.67 27.42
CA GLN A 67 -10.37 -16.09 27.30
C GLN A 67 -11.29 -14.92 26.90
N ALA A 68 -11.08 -13.73 27.48
CA ALA A 68 -11.83 -12.54 27.07
C ALA A 68 -11.48 -12.09 25.64
N ALA A 69 -10.21 -12.18 25.25
CA ALA A 69 -9.75 -11.88 23.90
C ALA A 69 -10.33 -12.85 22.85
N ARG A 70 -10.50 -14.15 23.17
CA ARG A 70 -11.18 -15.13 22.29
C ARG A 70 -12.62 -14.73 21.99
N LEU A 71 -13.34 -14.25 23.01
CA LEU A 71 -14.70 -13.73 22.83
C LEU A 71 -14.72 -12.42 22.02
N ALA A 72 -13.72 -11.55 22.20
CA ALA A 72 -13.57 -10.33 21.41
C ALA A 72 -13.31 -10.64 19.93
N ARG A 73 -12.39 -11.57 19.63
CA ARG A 73 -12.12 -12.09 18.28
C ARG A 73 -13.40 -12.59 17.61
N HIS A 74 -14.21 -13.36 18.33
CA HIS A 74 -15.47 -13.89 17.80
C HIS A 74 -16.49 -12.81 17.47
N ARG A 75 -16.65 -11.81 18.35
CA ARG A 75 -17.55 -10.68 18.09
C ARG A 75 -17.14 -9.89 16.85
N LEU A 76 -15.86 -9.60 16.70
CA LEU A 76 -15.33 -8.89 15.54
C LEU A 76 -15.50 -9.72 14.25
N SER A 77 -15.21 -11.02 14.31
CA SER A 77 -15.41 -11.95 13.18
C SER A 77 -16.86 -11.98 12.71
N ARG A 78 -17.81 -12.08 13.64
CA ARG A 78 -19.25 -12.00 13.32
C ARG A 78 -19.64 -10.64 12.76
N PHE A 79 -19.14 -9.55 13.32
CA PHE A 79 -19.41 -8.21 12.82
C PHE A 79 -19.04 -8.09 11.34
N TRP A 80 -17.87 -8.55 10.91
CA TRP A 80 -17.47 -8.50 9.51
C TRP A 80 -18.35 -9.33 8.58
N LEU A 81 -18.90 -10.44 9.08
CA LEU A 81 -19.88 -11.25 8.35
C LEU A 81 -21.28 -10.63 8.30
N ASP A 82 -21.64 -9.74 9.22
CA ASP A 82 -22.97 -9.12 9.27
C ASP A 82 -22.96 -7.72 8.63
N ALA A 83 -21.78 -7.10 8.50
CA ALA A 83 -21.62 -5.77 7.92
C ALA A 83 -22.03 -5.73 6.43
N PRO A 84 -22.66 -4.64 5.97
CA PRO A 84 -22.92 -4.40 4.55
C PRO A 84 -21.61 -4.31 3.78
N VAL A 85 -21.53 -5.03 2.65
CA VAL A 85 -20.30 -5.14 1.83
C VAL A 85 -19.84 -3.77 1.32
N ASP A 86 -20.78 -2.91 0.95
CA ASP A 86 -20.58 -1.54 0.48
C ASP A 86 -20.00 -0.58 1.54
N GLN A 87 -20.06 -0.95 2.82
CA GLN A 87 -19.55 -0.13 3.94
C GLN A 87 -18.25 -0.67 4.53
N LEU A 88 -17.74 -1.81 4.05
CA LEU A 88 -16.56 -2.46 4.62
C LEU A 88 -15.33 -1.53 4.63
N GLU A 89 -15.08 -0.79 3.55
CA GLU A 89 -13.97 0.15 3.46
C GLU A 89 -14.04 1.24 4.54
N ALA A 90 -15.19 1.91 4.65
CA ALA A 90 -15.40 2.98 5.63
C ALA A 90 -15.31 2.45 7.07
N LEU A 91 -15.86 1.27 7.33
CA LEU A 91 -15.78 0.61 8.64
C LEU A 91 -14.33 0.21 8.98
N TYR A 92 -13.57 -0.27 7.99
CA TYR A 92 -12.18 -0.68 8.16
C TYR A 92 -11.21 0.51 8.32
N ALA A 93 -11.48 1.63 7.65
CA ALA A 93 -10.72 2.87 7.85
C ALA A 93 -10.86 3.43 9.28
N GLY A 94 -11.95 3.10 9.97
CA GLY A 94 -12.24 3.54 11.34
C GLY A 94 -11.68 2.67 12.46
N GLU A 95 -12.32 2.74 13.62
CA GLU A 95 -11.88 2.04 14.84
C GLU A 95 -11.94 0.50 14.71
N LEU A 96 -12.83 -0.03 13.86
CA LEU A 96 -12.99 -1.48 13.67
C LEU A 96 -11.80 -2.10 12.93
N GLY A 97 -11.24 -1.44 11.91
CA GLY A 97 -10.01 -1.92 11.28
C GLY A 97 -8.80 -1.76 12.21
N THR A 98 -8.77 -0.72 13.05
CA THR A 98 -7.75 -0.61 14.10
C THR A 98 -7.85 -1.76 15.10
N LEU A 99 -9.06 -2.15 15.50
CA LEU A 99 -9.30 -3.32 16.34
C LEU A 99 -8.88 -4.62 15.63
N GLN A 100 -9.13 -4.75 14.32
CA GLN A 100 -8.67 -5.89 13.52
C GLN A 100 -7.14 -5.98 13.54
N ARG A 101 -6.42 -4.88 13.27
CA ARG A 101 -4.95 -4.85 13.29
C ARG A 101 -4.38 -5.20 14.66
N LEU A 102 -4.97 -4.64 15.73
CA LEU A 102 -4.59 -4.97 17.11
C LEU A 102 -4.74 -6.47 17.39
N LEU A 103 -5.83 -7.08 16.92
CA LEU A 103 -6.06 -8.52 17.08
C LEU A 103 -5.02 -9.36 16.33
N LEU A 104 -4.64 -8.96 15.11
CA LEU A 104 -3.66 -9.68 14.28
C LEU A 104 -2.22 -9.54 14.80
N GLN A 105 -1.90 -8.43 15.47
CA GLN A 105 -0.60 -8.18 16.10
C GLN A 105 -0.50 -8.79 17.51
N GLY A 106 -1.64 -9.01 18.17
CA GLY A 106 -1.70 -9.52 19.54
C GLY A 106 -1.32 -11.00 19.67
N PRO A 107 -1.17 -11.50 20.92
CA PRO A 107 -0.67 -12.85 21.19
C PRO A 107 -1.64 -13.96 20.78
N LEU A 108 -2.92 -13.65 20.56
CA LEU A 108 -3.98 -14.64 20.38
C LEU A 108 -3.85 -15.46 19.09
N VAL A 109 -3.30 -14.87 18.03
CA VAL A 109 -3.08 -15.57 16.75
C VAL A 109 -1.97 -16.61 16.79
N GLN A 110 -1.08 -16.51 17.78
CA GLN A 110 -0.03 -17.50 18.05
C GLN A 110 -0.54 -18.63 18.96
N GLN A 111 -1.67 -18.44 19.64
CA GLN A 111 -2.27 -19.47 20.50
C GLN A 111 -3.04 -20.49 19.67
N ASP A 112 -3.04 -21.73 20.15
CA ASP A 112 -3.94 -22.73 19.60
C ASP A 112 -5.42 -22.36 19.83
N LEU A 113 -6.27 -22.80 18.91
CA LEU A 113 -7.70 -22.58 18.95
C LEU A 113 -8.38 -23.60 19.87
N ALA A 114 -9.37 -23.17 20.66
CA ALA A 114 -10.27 -24.06 21.36
C ALA A 114 -11.16 -24.86 20.37
N GLY A 115 -11.80 -25.95 20.82
CA GLY A 115 -12.54 -26.84 19.92
C GLY A 115 -13.77 -26.19 19.25
N ASP A 116 -14.39 -25.18 19.86
CA ASP A 116 -15.44 -24.36 19.22
C ASP A 116 -14.89 -23.31 18.27
N GLU A 117 -13.71 -22.74 18.54
CA GLU A 117 -13.02 -21.84 17.62
C GLU A 117 -12.53 -22.55 16.35
N GLN A 118 -12.05 -23.80 16.48
CA GLN A 118 -11.70 -24.63 15.33
C GLN A 118 -12.92 -24.87 14.43
N ARG A 119 -14.06 -25.24 15.04
CA ARG A 119 -15.32 -25.41 14.30
C ARG A 119 -15.78 -24.12 13.63
N TRP A 120 -15.67 -22.98 14.30
CA TRP A 120 -15.98 -21.68 13.72
C TRP A 120 -15.06 -21.36 12.53
N ARG A 121 -13.75 -21.50 12.69
CA ARG A 121 -12.77 -21.35 11.60
C ARG A 121 -13.12 -22.23 10.40
N ASP A 122 -13.46 -23.49 10.63
CA ASP A 122 -13.79 -24.44 9.57
C ASP A 122 -15.10 -24.05 8.86
N GLN A 123 -16.08 -23.50 9.59
CA GLN A 123 -17.30 -22.92 9.01
C GLN A 123 -17.00 -21.70 8.14
N LEU A 124 -16.13 -20.80 8.60
CA LEU A 124 -15.69 -19.63 7.83
C LEU A 124 -14.97 -20.04 6.54
N ALA A 125 -14.02 -20.98 6.64
CA ALA A 125 -13.28 -21.49 5.50
C ALA A 125 -14.20 -22.18 4.48
N HIS A 126 -15.17 -22.96 4.97
CA HIS A 126 -16.18 -23.57 4.10
C HIS A 126 -17.09 -22.52 3.45
N GLY A 127 -17.52 -21.49 4.20
CA GLY A 127 -18.31 -20.36 3.68
C GLY A 127 -17.59 -19.61 2.56
N MET A 128 -16.31 -19.29 2.78
CA MET A 128 -15.45 -18.62 1.78
C MET A 128 -15.28 -19.43 0.49
N ALA A 129 -15.30 -20.77 0.58
CA ALA A 129 -15.14 -21.66 -0.56
C ALA A 129 -16.46 -21.95 -1.31
N LYS A 130 -17.62 -21.47 -0.81
CA LYS A 130 -18.91 -21.73 -1.45
C LYS A 130 -19.04 -20.95 -2.76
N PRO A 131 -19.45 -21.60 -3.87
CA PRO A 131 -19.80 -20.90 -5.10
C PRO A 131 -20.91 -19.88 -4.87
N GLY A 132 -20.77 -18.68 -5.45
CA GLY A 132 -21.78 -17.61 -5.36
C GLY A 132 -21.58 -16.59 -4.22
N GLU A 133 -20.55 -16.75 -3.38
CA GLU A 133 -20.21 -15.82 -2.29
C GLU A 133 -19.16 -14.76 -2.69
N GLU A 134 -18.94 -14.55 -4.00
CA GLU A 134 -17.93 -13.62 -4.54
C GLU A 134 -18.11 -12.20 -3.98
N VAL A 135 -19.36 -11.74 -3.86
CA VAL A 135 -19.69 -10.42 -3.31
C VAL A 135 -19.28 -10.28 -1.85
N ARG A 136 -19.29 -11.36 -1.06
CA ARG A 136 -18.94 -11.34 0.37
C ARG A 136 -17.53 -11.84 0.65
N GLN A 137 -16.72 -12.08 -0.38
CA GLN A 137 -15.38 -12.66 -0.24
C GLN A 137 -14.51 -11.87 0.77
N ILE A 138 -14.59 -10.55 0.76
CA ILE A 138 -13.83 -9.69 1.69
C ILE A 138 -14.32 -9.83 3.13
N SER A 139 -15.64 -9.92 3.37
CA SER A 139 -16.20 -10.24 4.69
C SER A 139 -15.68 -11.57 5.23
N TRP A 140 -15.62 -12.60 4.37
CA TRP A 140 -15.10 -13.91 4.74
C TRP A 140 -13.61 -13.85 5.11
N VAL A 141 -12.80 -13.14 4.32
CA VAL A 141 -11.36 -12.93 4.59
C VAL A 141 -11.17 -12.22 5.93
N LEU A 142 -11.86 -11.11 6.18
CA LEU A 142 -11.78 -10.36 7.43
C LEU A 142 -12.19 -11.19 8.65
N ALA A 143 -13.25 -11.99 8.51
CA ALA A 143 -13.75 -12.84 9.58
C ALA A 143 -12.82 -14.02 9.90
N LEU A 144 -12.19 -14.61 8.88
CA LEU A 144 -11.35 -15.81 8.98
C LEU A 144 -9.92 -15.51 9.42
N MET A 145 -9.35 -14.40 8.96
CA MET A 145 -7.94 -14.05 9.16
C MET A 145 -7.46 -14.21 10.63
N PRO A 146 -8.20 -13.75 11.66
CA PRO A 146 -7.78 -13.88 13.06
C PRO A 146 -7.78 -15.30 13.65
N TYR A 147 -8.32 -16.28 12.91
CA TYR A 147 -8.35 -17.70 13.30
C TYR A 147 -7.27 -18.53 12.58
N THR A 148 -6.43 -17.88 11.79
CA THR A 148 -5.32 -18.52 11.09
C THR A 148 -4.00 -18.08 11.71
N ARG A 149 -2.98 -18.95 11.67
CA ARG A 149 -1.62 -18.52 12.02
C ARG A 149 -1.09 -17.54 10.96
N PRO A 150 -0.14 -16.65 11.31
CA PRO A 150 0.54 -15.82 10.32
C PRO A 150 1.05 -16.67 9.15
N GLY A 151 0.85 -16.20 7.92
CA GLY A 151 1.23 -16.92 6.71
C GLY A 151 0.31 -18.07 6.26
N ALA A 152 -0.66 -18.50 7.08
CA ALA A 152 -1.45 -19.71 6.80
C ALA A 152 -2.68 -19.48 5.91
N LEU A 153 -3.34 -18.32 6.02
CA LEU A 153 -4.44 -17.95 5.13
C LEU A 153 -3.88 -17.61 3.75
N LYS A 154 -4.39 -18.25 2.70
CA LYS A 154 -4.00 -17.98 1.31
C LYS A 154 -5.22 -17.58 0.49
N VAL A 155 -5.20 -16.36 -0.02
CA VAL A 155 -6.13 -15.84 -1.03
C VAL A 155 -5.47 -15.99 -2.40
N SER A 156 -6.19 -16.55 -3.37
CA SER A 156 -5.72 -16.66 -4.75
C SER A 156 -5.62 -15.28 -5.40
N GLN A 157 -4.46 -14.97 -5.99
CA GLN A 157 -4.20 -13.69 -6.69
C GLN A 157 -4.59 -12.44 -5.85
N PRO A 158 -4.00 -12.26 -4.66
CA PRO A 158 -4.44 -11.24 -3.71
C PRO A 158 -4.32 -9.80 -4.27
N LEU A 159 -3.32 -9.54 -5.12
CA LEU A 159 -3.13 -8.24 -5.80
C LEU A 159 -4.22 -7.88 -6.83
N GLN A 160 -5.11 -8.82 -7.16
CA GLN A 160 -6.22 -8.61 -8.10
C GLN A 160 -7.58 -8.63 -7.40
N VAL A 161 -7.69 -9.39 -6.32
CA VAL A 161 -8.96 -9.68 -5.65
C VAL A 161 -9.16 -8.82 -4.40
N LEU A 162 -8.09 -8.52 -3.67
CA LEU A 162 -8.21 -7.74 -2.44
C LEU A 162 -8.19 -6.24 -2.76
N PRO A 163 -9.02 -5.45 -2.08
CA PRO A 163 -8.98 -3.99 -2.20
C PRO A 163 -7.75 -3.42 -1.50
N ASP A 164 -7.27 -2.29 -2.00
CA ASP A 164 -6.02 -1.66 -1.54
C ASP A 164 -6.03 -1.37 -0.03
N TRP A 165 -7.18 -0.99 0.54
CA TRP A 165 -7.34 -0.69 1.96
C TRP A 165 -7.15 -1.91 2.88
N LEU A 166 -7.26 -3.14 2.37
CA LEU A 166 -7.00 -4.38 3.12
C LEU A 166 -5.68 -5.02 2.74
N LEU A 167 -5.23 -4.81 1.51
CA LEU A 167 -4.14 -5.55 0.90
C LEU A 167 -2.83 -5.43 1.70
N GLY A 168 -2.52 -4.24 2.23
CA GLY A 168 -1.35 -4.03 3.09
C GLY A 168 -1.38 -4.88 4.36
N ASP A 169 -2.49 -4.85 5.09
CA ASP A 169 -2.66 -5.62 6.32
C ASP A 169 -2.69 -7.14 6.03
N TYR A 170 -3.28 -7.55 4.91
CA TYR A 170 -3.23 -8.94 4.45
C TYR A 170 -1.80 -9.38 4.14
N VAL A 171 -1.02 -8.57 3.41
CA VAL A 171 0.36 -8.94 3.06
C VAL A 171 1.23 -9.02 4.32
N ALA A 172 1.15 -8.03 5.19
CA ALA A 172 1.90 -8.02 6.45
C ALA A 172 1.64 -9.28 7.30
N TYR A 173 0.40 -9.79 7.30
CA TYR A 173 0.00 -10.91 8.15
C TYR A 173 0.02 -12.30 7.46
N CYS A 174 -0.46 -12.40 6.23
CA CYS A 174 -0.73 -13.67 5.52
C CYS A 174 0.28 -14.00 4.41
N ALA A 175 0.93 -12.99 3.83
CA ALA A 175 1.79 -13.19 2.67
C ALA A 175 2.96 -12.21 2.64
N PRO A 176 3.81 -12.16 3.68
CA PRO A 176 4.92 -11.20 3.76
C PRO A 176 5.91 -11.34 2.58
N GLU A 177 5.95 -12.51 1.93
CA GLU A 177 6.67 -12.71 0.67
C GLU A 177 6.24 -11.77 -0.48
N LEU A 178 5.02 -11.20 -0.42
CA LEU A 178 4.51 -10.23 -1.39
C LEU A 178 4.82 -8.78 -1.02
N GLU A 179 5.38 -8.51 0.15
CA GLU A 179 5.70 -7.16 0.61
C GLU A 179 6.68 -6.47 -0.35
N GLU A 180 7.67 -7.20 -0.84
CA GLU A 180 8.60 -6.68 -1.84
C GLU A 180 7.89 -6.33 -3.16
N GLN A 181 6.88 -7.11 -3.58
CA GLN A 181 6.12 -6.83 -4.80
C GLN A 181 5.19 -5.64 -4.65
N LEU A 182 4.62 -5.44 -3.45
CA LEU A 182 3.87 -4.23 -3.11
C LEU A 182 4.77 -2.99 -3.07
N ASN A 183 5.95 -3.11 -2.46
CA ASN A 183 6.90 -2.02 -2.32
C ASN A 183 7.74 -1.79 -3.59
N GLN A 184 7.63 -2.66 -4.58
CA GLN A 184 8.19 -2.42 -5.90
C GLN A 184 7.24 -1.53 -6.70
N PRO A 185 7.71 -0.39 -7.21
CA PRO A 185 6.88 0.58 -7.96
C PRO A 185 6.19 -0.01 -9.21
N ALA A 186 6.59 -1.19 -9.67
CA ALA A 186 6.06 -1.83 -10.88
C ALA A 186 4.80 -2.69 -10.65
N GLY A 187 4.55 -3.17 -9.42
CA GLY A 187 3.50 -4.17 -9.15
C GLY A 187 2.06 -3.67 -9.26
N LEU A 188 1.85 -2.35 -9.31
CA LEU A 188 0.53 -1.71 -9.17
C LEU A 188 0.26 -0.62 -10.22
N LEU A 189 1.00 -0.60 -11.34
CA LEU A 189 0.70 0.30 -12.46
C LEU A 189 -0.47 -0.25 -13.29
N LYS A 190 -1.70 -0.10 -12.79
CA LYS A 190 -2.93 -0.41 -13.55
C LYS A 190 -3.51 0.89 -14.09
N ALA A 191 -4.08 0.83 -15.29
CA ALA A 191 -4.87 1.95 -15.78
C ALA A 191 -6.03 2.17 -14.81
N GLY A 192 -6.08 3.34 -14.17
CA GLY A 192 -7.24 3.72 -13.37
C GLY A 192 -8.53 3.62 -14.19
N ALA A 193 -9.61 3.09 -13.61
CA ALA A 193 -10.90 2.95 -14.30
C ALA A 193 -11.44 4.30 -14.86
N ASP A 194 -11.05 5.41 -14.22
CA ASP A 194 -11.37 6.79 -14.62
C ASP A 194 -10.13 7.58 -15.11
N ALA A 195 -9.06 6.89 -15.54
CA ALA A 195 -7.86 7.57 -16.00
C ALA A 195 -8.12 8.33 -17.33
N PRO A 196 -7.57 9.55 -17.50
CA PRO A 196 -7.63 10.26 -18.77
C PRO A 196 -6.99 9.44 -19.89
N VAL A 197 -7.31 9.80 -21.13
CA VAL A 197 -6.82 9.06 -22.30
C VAL A 197 -5.29 9.00 -22.25
N PRO A 198 -4.67 7.81 -22.41
CA PRO A 198 -3.24 7.66 -22.22
C PRO A 198 -2.40 8.66 -23.03
N LEU A 199 -1.34 9.18 -22.39
CA LEU A 199 -0.37 10.10 -22.97
C LEU A 199 0.69 9.36 -23.80
N THR A 200 0.89 8.07 -23.51
CA THR A 200 1.82 7.19 -24.22
C THR A 200 1.35 5.74 -24.16
N GLN A 201 1.76 4.94 -25.13
CA GLN A 201 1.54 3.49 -25.14
C GLN A 201 2.55 2.73 -24.26
N ARG A 202 3.69 3.36 -23.93
CA ARG A 202 4.71 2.78 -23.05
C ARG A 202 4.28 2.98 -21.60
N ARG A 203 3.66 1.95 -21.02
CA ARG A 203 3.05 1.96 -19.68
C ARG A 203 3.54 0.80 -18.83
N GLY A 204 3.23 0.84 -17.54
CA GLY A 204 3.52 -0.25 -16.60
C GLY A 204 4.98 -0.69 -16.65
N GLU A 205 5.19 -2.00 -16.77
CA GLU A 205 6.52 -2.61 -16.78
C GLU A 205 7.42 -2.12 -17.94
N GLN A 206 6.83 -1.79 -19.11
CA GLN A 206 7.60 -1.29 -20.26
C GLN A 206 8.15 0.12 -20.02
N ALA A 207 7.45 0.93 -19.23
CA ALA A 207 7.94 2.22 -18.78
C ALA A 207 8.95 2.04 -17.64
N MET A 208 8.66 1.20 -16.65
CA MET A 208 9.55 0.93 -15.51
C MET A 208 10.87 0.28 -15.90
N ALA A 209 10.95 -0.44 -17.02
CA ALA A 209 12.21 -0.93 -17.57
C ALA A 209 13.22 0.20 -17.83
N TRP A 210 12.78 1.35 -18.34
CA TRP A 210 13.66 2.52 -18.56
C TRP A 210 14.26 3.05 -17.26
N PHE A 211 13.47 3.08 -16.19
CA PHE A 211 13.89 3.61 -14.90
C PHE A 211 14.69 2.61 -14.05
N ARG A 212 14.89 1.39 -14.53
CA ARG A 212 15.80 0.40 -13.95
C ARG A 212 17.10 0.25 -14.72
N ASP A 213 17.16 0.76 -15.95
CA ASP A 213 18.36 0.74 -16.79
C ASP A 213 19.24 1.96 -16.49
N ALA A 214 20.46 1.69 -16.02
CA ALA A 214 21.41 2.73 -15.63
C ALA A 214 21.89 3.59 -16.81
N GLU A 215 22.03 3.01 -18.01
CA GLU A 215 22.48 3.74 -19.19
C GLU A 215 21.37 4.68 -19.68
N VAL A 216 20.14 4.17 -19.71
CA VAL A 216 18.96 4.97 -20.05
C VAL A 216 18.79 6.12 -19.06
N LEU A 217 18.92 5.86 -17.75
CA LEU A 217 18.84 6.92 -16.72
C LEU A 217 19.94 7.97 -16.86
N ALA A 218 21.17 7.57 -17.20
CA ALA A 218 22.26 8.49 -17.44
C ALA A 218 21.97 9.40 -18.64
N ARG A 219 21.44 8.84 -19.74
CA ARG A 219 21.00 9.59 -20.91
C ARG A 219 19.88 10.58 -20.59
N MET A 220 18.84 10.16 -19.87
CA MET A 220 17.74 11.04 -19.44
C MET A 220 18.26 12.26 -18.64
N ARG A 221 19.16 12.03 -17.68
CA ARG A 221 19.77 13.10 -16.88
C ARG A 221 20.64 14.04 -17.72
N ALA A 222 21.34 13.51 -18.72
CA ALA A 222 22.14 14.32 -19.64
C ALA A 222 21.24 15.23 -20.49
N LEU A 223 20.16 14.70 -21.06
CA LEU A 223 19.18 15.46 -21.84
C LEU A 223 18.57 16.62 -21.04
N ILE A 224 18.10 16.35 -19.82
CA ILE A 224 17.50 17.37 -18.95
C ILE A 224 18.51 18.47 -18.61
N ARG A 225 19.76 18.10 -18.31
CA ARG A 225 20.82 19.06 -18.02
C ARG A 225 21.16 19.92 -19.25
N GLN A 226 21.22 19.30 -20.42
CA GLN A 226 21.52 19.99 -21.67
C GLN A 226 20.43 21.01 -22.02
N TYR A 227 19.16 20.64 -21.85
CA TYR A 227 18.03 21.58 -21.99
C TYR A 227 18.20 22.83 -21.14
N LYS A 228 18.60 22.67 -19.86
CA LYS A 228 18.79 23.80 -18.93
C LYS A 228 19.96 24.72 -19.32
N GLN A 229 20.96 24.22 -20.04
CA GLN A 229 22.23 24.93 -20.28
C GLN A 229 22.33 25.53 -21.69
N THR A 230 21.73 24.88 -22.68
CA THR A 230 21.93 25.21 -24.09
C THR A 230 20.62 25.03 -24.86
N PRO A 231 20.34 25.88 -25.85
CA PRO A 231 19.25 25.63 -26.79
C PRO A 231 19.40 24.24 -27.43
N LEU A 232 18.34 23.44 -27.37
CA LEU A 232 18.29 22.11 -27.97
C LEU A 232 17.77 22.19 -29.40
N ASP A 233 18.22 21.25 -30.24
CA ASP A 233 17.56 20.99 -31.51
C ASP A 233 16.17 20.33 -31.32
N GLN A 234 15.38 20.34 -32.38
CA GLN A 234 14.00 19.84 -32.38
C GLN A 234 13.91 18.34 -32.04
N GLU A 235 14.86 17.53 -32.51
CA GLU A 235 14.87 16.08 -32.26
C GLU A 235 15.09 15.79 -30.77
N THR A 236 16.00 16.53 -30.14
CA THR A 236 16.30 16.39 -28.71
C THR A 236 15.13 16.88 -27.84
N LEU A 237 14.42 17.93 -28.27
CA LEU A 237 13.18 18.38 -27.60
C LEU A 237 12.07 17.35 -27.70
N GLU A 238 11.91 16.69 -28.86
CA GLU A 238 10.95 15.61 -29.06
C GLU A 238 11.26 14.39 -28.19
N GLU A 239 12.54 14.03 -28.03
CA GLU A 239 12.96 12.96 -27.12
C GLU A 239 12.60 13.30 -25.66
N LEU A 240 12.90 14.52 -25.22
CA LEU A 240 12.59 14.99 -23.86
C LEU A 240 11.07 15.05 -23.63
N CYS A 241 10.30 15.38 -24.65
CA CYS A 241 8.84 15.33 -24.63
C CYS A 241 8.31 13.90 -24.47
N GLY A 242 8.87 12.95 -25.23
CA GLY A 242 8.57 11.53 -25.10
C GLY A 242 8.84 11.03 -23.68
N LEU A 243 9.97 11.41 -23.09
CA LEU A 243 10.30 11.13 -21.70
C LEU A 243 9.26 11.72 -20.75
N ARG A 244 8.94 13.02 -20.88
CA ARG A 244 7.92 13.68 -20.04
C ARG A 244 6.61 12.91 -20.03
N ARG A 245 6.12 12.48 -21.20
CA ARG A 245 4.85 11.74 -21.30
C ARG A 245 4.91 10.39 -20.60
N VAL A 246 6.03 9.68 -20.70
CA VAL A 246 6.22 8.41 -19.97
C VAL A 246 6.22 8.65 -18.46
N VAL A 247 6.92 9.68 -17.98
CA VAL A 247 6.93 10.03 -16.55
C VAL A 247 5.54 10.43 -16.06
N ALA A 248 4.85 11.32 -16.78
CA ALA A 248 3.49 11.73 -16.47
C ALA A 248 2.54 10.53 -16.43
N GLN A 249 2.64 9.63 -17.41
CA GLN A 249 1.80 8.44 -17.46
C GLN A 249 2.04 7.50 -16.27
N LEU A 250 3.27 7.36 -15.79
CA LEU A 250 3.56 6.59 -14.57
C LEU A 250 2.85 7.17 -13.34
N TRP A 251 2.79 8.51 -13.21
CA TRP A 251 2.03 9.17 -12.14
C TRP A 251 0.52 9.01 -12.25
N LEU A 252 0.00 8.84 -13.47
CA LEU A 252 -1.41 8.57 -13.72
C LEU A 252 -1.78 7.09 -13.51
N ASP A 253 -0.81 6.20 -13.64
CA ASP A 253 -0.99 4.74 -13.55
C ASP A 253 -0.74 4.20 -12.14
N VAL A 254 -0.05 4.95 -11.28
CA VAL A 254 0.29 4.50 -9.94
C VAL A 254 -0.93 4.52 -9.02
N GLU A 255 -1.11 3.45 -8.26
CA GLU A 255 -2.11 3.45 -7.19
C GLU A 255 -1.73 4.43 -6.07
N VAL A 256 -2.75 5.02 -5.45
CA VAL A 256 -2.60 6.10 -4.45
C VAL A 256 -1.65 5.68 -3.32
N ALA A 257 -1.76 4.42 -2.87
CA ALA A 257 -0.91 3.87 -1.81
C ALA A 257 0.57 3.77 -2.19
N GLN A 258 0.90 3.67 -3.49
CA GLN A 258 2.27 3.51 -3.99
C GLN A 258 2.89 4.81 -4.49
N LEU A 259 2.16 5.92 -4.40
CA LEU A 259 2.57 7.18 -4.98
C LEU A 259 3.87 7.71 -4.33
N GLN A 260 4.00 7.59 -3.01
CA GLN A 260 5.24 7.93 -2.31
C GLN A 260 6.39 6.96 -2.65
N THR A 261 6.11 5.67 -2.77
CA THR A 261 7.09 4.66 -3.15
C THR A 261 7.67 4.96 -4.54
N LEU A 262 6.81 5.26 -5.52
CA LEU A 262 7.23 5.65 -6.86
C LEU A 262 8.07 6.94 -6.84
N HIS A 263 7.68 7.92 -6.00
CA HIS A 263 8.45 9.16 -5.79
C HIS A 263 9.86 8.93 -5.27
N GLN A 264 10.06 7.94 -4.40
CA GLN A 264 11.37 7.62 -3.86
C GLN A 264 12.30 6.91 -4.86
N THR A 265 11.82 6.63 -6.07
CA THR A 265 12.59 5.93 -7.12
C THR A 265 13.22 6.90 -8.12
N ALA A 266 13.87 6.35 -9.16
CA ALA A 266 14.37 7.15 -10.27
C ALA A 266 13.26 7.95 -10.99
N VAL A 267 12.00 7.51 -10.93
CA VAL A 267 10.86 8.24 -11.53
C VAL A 267 10.66 9.59 -10.84
N GLY A 268 10.63 9.63 -9.50
CA GLY A 268 10.55 10.89 -8.76
C GLY A 268 11.78 11.78 -8.94
N ALA A 269 12.98 11.18 -8.96
CA ALA A 269 14.21 11.93 -9.23
C ALA A 269 14.21 12.60 -10.62
N ILE A 270 13.74 11.91 -11.66
CA ILE A 270 13.61 12.46 -13.02
C ILE A 270 12.48 13.50 -13.08
N THR A 271 11.36 13.26 -12.41
CA THR A 271 10.25 14.22 -12.29
C THR A 271 10.77 15.54 -11.71
N ARG A 272 11.45 15.49 -10.57
CA ARG A 272 12.07 16.65 -9.92
C ARG A 272 13.06 17.37 -10.84
N ALA A 273 13.88 16.62 -11.58
CA ALA A 273 14.84 17.19 -12.52
C ALA A 273 14.15 17.94 -13.68
N LEU A 274 13.05 17.40 -14.22
CA LEU A 274 12.25 18.07 -15.25
C LEU A 274 11.62 19.36 -14.73
N LEU A 275 11.07 19.33 -13.51
CA LEU A 275 10.49 20.53 -12.87
C LEU A 275 11.54 21.62 -12.64
N LEU A 276 12.70 21.26 -12.09
CA LEU A 276 13.81 22.20 -11.85
C LEU A 276 14.47 22.71 -13.14
N ALA A 277 14.25 22.02 -14.26
CA ALA A 277 14.70 22.48 -15.57
C ALA A 277 13.70 23.46 -16.22
N GLY A 278 12.47 23.57 -15.70
CA GLY A 278 11.43 24.42 -16.28
C GLY A 278 10.77 23.86 -17.54
N PHE A 279 10.96 22.56 -17.84
CA PHE A 279 10.48 21.98 -19.10
C PHE A 279 8.93 21.94 -19.21
N GLY A 280 8.20 22.20 -18.12
CA GLY A 280 6.76 22.36 -18.12
C GLY A 280 6.25 23.55 -18.95
N ASP A 281 7.14 24.50 -19.28
CA ASP A 281 6.83 25.68 -20.09
C ASP A 281 6.72 25.35 -21.59
N GLU A 282 7.37 24.27 -22.03
CA GLU A 282 7.48 23.87 -23.43
C GLU A 282 6.39 22.85 -23.81
N LEU A 283 5.31 23.30 -24.42
CA LEU A 283 4.29 22.41 -25.00
C LEU A 283 4.53 22.30 -26.50
N LEU A 284 4.96 21.11 -26.93
CA LEU A 284 5.50 20.94 -28.29
C LEU A 284 4.45 20.43 -29.28
N ASP A 285 3.41 19.74 -28.80
CA ASP A 285 2.33 19.27 -29.66
C ASP A 285 0.96 19.23 -28.98
N ALA A 286 -0.06 18.83 -29.76
CA ALA A 286 -1.45 18.71 -29.33
C ALA A 286 -1.67 17.70 -28.18
N THR A 287 -0.78 16.71 -28.01
CA THR A 287 -0.83 15.76 -26.88
C THR A 287 -0.51 16.48 -25.58
N ASP A 288 0.49 17.37 -25.58
CA ASP A 288 0.87 18.13 -24.39
C ASP A 288 -0.21 19.15 -24.02
N GLU A 289 -0.74 19.86 -25.02
CA GLU A 289 -1.87 20.78 -24.79
C GLU A 289 -3.11 20.07 -24.24
N ARG A 290 -3.40 18.87 -24.77
CA ARG A 290 -4.47 18.02 -24.28
C ARG A 290 -4.19 17.56 -22.85
N ALA A 291 -2.98 17.07 -22.56
CA ALA A 291 -2.59 16.61 -21.23
C ALA A 291 -2.81 17.73 -20.20
N ARG A 292 -2.30 18.93 -20.47
CA ARG A 292 -2.53 20.11 -19.62
C ARG A 292 -4.01 20.39 -19.40
N ARG A 293 -4.80 20.44 -20.48
CA ARG A 293 -6.24 20.75 -20.42
C ARG A 293 -7.04 19.71 -19.64
N GLU A 294 -6.74 18.43 -19.79
CA GLU A 294 -7.45 17.33 -19.10
C GLU A 294 -7.03 17.21 -17.63
N LEU A 295 -5.75 17.41 -17.31
CA LEU A 295 -5.23 17.26 -15.95
C LEU A 295 -5.54 18.47 -15.05
N LEU A 296 -5.67 19.68 -15.63
CA LEU A 296 -5.91 20.90 -14.86
C LEU A 296 -7.18 20.88 -13.99
N PRO A 297 -8.37 20.45 -14.46
CA PRO A 297 -9.53 20.31 -13.59
C PRO A 297 -9.37 19.21 -12.55
N LEU A 298 -8.69 18.10 -12.88
CA LEU A 298 -8.49 16.96 -11.98
C LEU A 298 -7.54 17.28 -10.82
N ALA A 299 -6.46 18.02 -11.09
CA ALA A 299 -5.49 18.40 -10.08
C ALA A 299 -5.96 19.56 -9.17
N ARG A 300 -7.03 20.28 -9.55
CA ARG A 300 -7.64 21.33 -8.72
C ARG A 300 -8.51 20.76 -7.59
N ASP A 301 -9.15 19.63 -7.83
CA ASP A 301 -9.99 18.96 -6.83
C ASP A 301 -9.14 18.04 -5.97
N LEU A 302 -8.51 18.61 -4.94
CA LEU A 302 -7.66 17.87 -4.01
C LEU A 302 -8.41 16.89 -3.10
N SER A 303 -9.75 16.90 -3.12
CA SER A 303 -10.56 15.96 -2.35
C SER A 303 -10.56 14.55 -2.96
N GLN A 304 -10.14 14.41 -4.23
CA GLN A 304 -10.12 13.13 -4.91
C GLN A 304 -8.92 12.29 -4.43
N PRO A 305 -9.09 10.97 -4.22
CA PRO A 305 -7.99 10.09 -3.80
C PRO A 305 -6.75 10.15 -4.70
N ARG A 306 -6.94 10.40 -6.01
CA ARG A 306 -5.87 10.46 -7.01
C ARG A 306 -5.30 11.86 -7.28
N ALA A 307 -5.76 12.89 -6.56
CA ALA A 307 -5.38 14.27 -6.83
C ALA A 307 -3.87 14.51 -6.80
N ALA A 308 -3.13 13.86 -5.88
CA ALA A 308 -1.67 13.95 -5.81
C ALA A 308 -0.98 13.43 -7.09
N GLY A 309 -1.50 12.35 -7.70
CA GLY A 309 -0.96 11.78 -8.93
C GLY A 309 -1.26 12.68 -10.13
N TYR A 310 -2.48 13.21 -10.20
CA TYR A 310 -2.86 14.21 -11.20
C TYR A 310 -2.03 15.47 -11.08
N LEU A 311 -1.75 15.95 -9.87
CA LEU A 311 -0.90 17.11 -9.64
C LEU A 311 0.53 16.86 -10.14
N LEU A 312 1.18 15.76 -9.73
CA LEU A 312 2.53 15.41 -10.21
C LEU A 312 2.62 15.29 -11.73
N ALA A 313 1.59 14.70 -12.37
CA ALA A 313 1.51 14.65 -13.82
C ALA A 313 1.32 16.04 -14.44
N LEU A 314 0.43 16.87 -13.88
CA LEU A 314 0.15 18.23 -14.37
C LEU A 314 1.38 19.12 -14.31
N LEU A 315 2.16 19.06 -13.22
CA LEU A 315 3.36 19.88 -13.03
C LEU A 315 4.39 19.72 -14.15
N LEU A 316 4.33 18.63 -14.91
CA LEU A 316 5.20 18.41 -16.08
C LEU A 316 4.75 19.17 -17.34
N PHE A 317 3.53 19.73 -17.36
CA PHE A 317 2.94 20.44 -18.50
C PHE A 317 2.51 21.88 -18.16
N VAL A 318 2.94 22.40 -17.01
CA VAL A 318 2.70 23.79 -16.62
C VAL A 318 3.95 24.40 -15.98
N PRO A 319 4.14 25.71 -16.09
CA PRO A 319 5.11 26.43 -15.27
C PRO A 319 4.80 26.21 -13.79
N LEU A 320 5.79 25.80 -12.99
CA LEU A 320 5.58 25.55 -11.56
C LEU A 320 5.05 26.81 -10.83
N GLU A 321 5.51 27.98 -11.26
CA GLU A 321 5.10 29.29 -10.72
C GLU A 321 3.61 29.61 -10.96
N SER A 322 2.99 28.97 -11.97
CA SER A 322 1.58 29.19 -12.31
C SER A 322 0.62 28.37 -11.44
N VAL A 323 1.15 27.46 -10.60
CA VAL A 323 0.36 26.54 -9.80
C VAL A 323 0.21 27.08 -8.38
N THR A 324 -1.03 27.40 -8.03
CA THR A 324 -1.41 27.77 -6.66
C THR A 324 -2.20 26.63 -6.05
N VAL A 325 -1.78 26.18 -4.86
CA VAL A 325 -2.46 25.13 -4.09
C VAL A 325 -3.17 25.80 -2.91
N GLU A 326 -4.48 26.01 -3.04
CA GLU A 326 -5.28 26.72 -2.03
C GLU A 326 -5.48 25.91 -0.73
N SER A 327 -5.32 24.58 -0.78
CA SER A 327 -5.55 23.67 0.35
C SER A 327 -4.50 22.58 0.40
N ALA A 328 -3.24 22.96 0.64
CA ALA A 328 -2.12 22.03 0.74
C ALA A 328 -2.27 21.00 1.87
N ASP A 329 -3.18 21.24 2.83
CA ASP A 329 -3.53 20.33 3.92
C ASP A 329 -4.17 19.01 3.42
N GLN A 330 -4.67 18.98 2.19
CA GLN A 330 -5.22 17.78 1.55
C GLN A 330 -4.16 16.96 0.81
N LEU A 331 -2.95 17.50 0.63
CA LEU A 331 -1.84 16.77 0.02
C LEU A 331 -1.06 15.98 1.08
N PRO A 332 -0.49 14.81 0.72
CA PRO A 332 0.42 14.10 1.60
C PRO A 332 1.61 14.97 2.03
N ASP A 333 1.97 14.90 3.32
CA ASP A 333 3.05 15.71 3.91
C ASP A 333 4.37 15.66 3.14
N TRP A 334 4.72 14.48 2.62
CA TRP A 334 5.96 14.28 1.86
C TRP A 334 5.95 15.08 0.55
N LEU A 335 4.80 15.18 -0.13
CA LEU A 335 4.67 15.89 -1.41
C LEU A 335 4.72 17.39 -1.16
N THR A 336 4.00 17.86 -0.14
CA THR A 336 4.01 19.25 0.28
C THR A 336 5.43 19.71 0.65
N ARG A 337 6.20 18.85 1.34
CA ARG A 337 7.61 19.14 1.65
C ARG A 337 8.47 19.24 0.38
N ASP A 338 8.39 18.26 -0.52
CA ASP A 338 9.21 18.24 -1.74
C ASP A 338 8.90 19.43 -2.66
N LEU A 339 7.61 19.78 -2.84
CA LEU A 339 7.23 20.95 -3.63
C LEU A 339 7.75 22.26 -3.05
N ARG A 340 7.76 22.41 -1.71
CA ARG A 340 8.37 23.57 -1.05
C ARG A 340 9.89 23.63 -1.28
N GLU A 341 10.57 22.49 -1.22
CA GLU A 341 12.01 22.43 -1.49
C GLU A 341 12.35 22.78 -2.93
N ILE A 342 11.55 22.29 -3.90
CA ILE A 342 11.69 22.66 -5.31
C ILE A 342 11.47 24.15 -5.52
N ALA A 343 10.39 24.71 -4.96
CA ALA A 343 10.09 26.13 -5.04
C ALA A 343 11.21 27.00 -4.44
N ALA A 344 11.76 26.60 -3.28
CA ALA A 344 12.88 27.29 -2.65
C ALA A 344 14.16 27.25 -3.52
N GLN A 345 14.43 26.13 -4.20
CA GLN A 345 15.58 26.01 -5.11
C GLN A 345 15.43 26.90 -6.33
N LEU A 346 14.25 26.95 -6.95
CA LEU A 346 14.00 27.84 -8.09
C LEU A 346 14.13 29.31 -7.70
N ALA A 347 13.62 29.70 -6.53
CA ALA A 347 13.77 31.06 -6.01
C ALA A 347 15.25 31.44 -5.79
N ALA A 348 16.08 30.51 -5.29
CA ALA A 348 17.52 30.75 -5.13
C ALA A 348 18.23 30.93 -6.49
N GLU A 349 17.90 30.10 -7.49
CA GLU A 349 18.49 30.20 -8.83
C GLU A 349 18.10 31.50 -9.57
N GLN A 350 16.97 32.11 -9.23
CA GLN A 350 16.55 33.41 -9.78
C GLN A 350 17.28 34.61 -9.17
N VAL A 351 17.76 34.48 -7.92
CA VAL A 351 18.53 35.55 -7.23
C VAL A 351 19.99 35.60 -7.71
N ASP A 352 20.53 34.46 -8.17
CA ASP A 352 21.90 34.34 -8.68
C ASP A 352 22.04 34.67 -10.18
N ARG A 353 20.94 35.00 -10.88
CA ARG A 353 20.92 35.49 -12.27
C ARG A 353 20.75 37.00 -12.32
#